data_AF-X1KTI8-F1
#
_entry.id   AF-X1KTI8-F1
#
_cell.length_a   1.000
_cell.length_b   1.000
_cell.length_c   1.000
_cell.angle_alpha   90.00
_cell.angle_beta   90.00
_cell.angle_gamma   90.00
#
_symmetry.space_group_name_H-M   'P 1'
#
loop_
_entity.id
_entity.type
_entity.pdbx_description
1 polymer ?
#
loop_
_entity_poly.entity_id
_entity_poly.type
_entity_poly.pdbx_seq_one_letter_code
_entity_poly.pdbx_strand_id
1 'polypeptide(L)'
;RLEFAGLSNQLLAADGFLTPELDVLAGSCRKAARYLNLALERLGGRDLSKAQEALSNHSLVELFRVGFGLALKVKWEAERWIKESWFYDQDLDVDFWGERWGGVLGGLLARRPKLYVGGQEGEEYKDFEWLLELSECSEVLRRLMVLDGLMARIAESYPLDKEWTESSGITFRPFLFNLWGRLLLGLDPGYSGLTPGEAKSFFEILRGRSKKPPYVIDPFRERFVSDFMSHTGDADPEAASILKDTLKGEFRP
;
A
#
# COMPACT_ATOMS: atom_id res chain seq x y z
N ARG A 1 -14.41 31.00 15.37
CA ARG A 1 -15.16 31.26 14.11
C ARG A 1 -14.27 31.98 13.07
N LEU A 2 -13.69 33.14 13.39
CA LEU A 2 -12.78 33.86 12.47
C LEU A 2 -11.53 33.04 12.10
N GLU A 3 -10.91 32.38 13.09
CA GLU A 3 -9.69 31.61 12.88
C GLU A 3 -9.88 30.42 11.92
N PHE A 4 -10.95 29.64 12.08
CA PHE A 4 -11.25 28.50 11.20
C PHE A 4 -11.53 28.94 9.76
N ALA A 5 -12.29 30.03 9.58
CA ALA A 5 -12.50 30.61 8.25
C ALA A 5 -11.19 31.10 7.60
N GLY A 6 -10.30 31.69 8.41
CA GLY A 6 -8.95 32.07 7.98
C GLY A 6 -8.13 30.87 7.51
N LEU A 7 -8.14 29.76 8.25
CA LEU A 7 -7.47 28.52 7.87
C LEU A 7 -8.03 27.94 6.56
N SER A 8 -9.35 27.85 6.42
CA SER A 8 -9.98 27.36 5.19
C SER A 8 -9.62 28.24 3.98
N ASN A 9 -9.54 29.56 4.15
CA ASN A 9 -9.12 30.47 3.07
C ASN A 9 -7.64 30.27 2.70
N GLN A 10 -6.76 30.05 3.69
CA GLN A 10 -5.36 29.71 3.41
C GLN A 10 -5.23 28.39 2.63
N LEU A 11 -6.05 27.38 2.96
CA LEU A 11 -6.06 26.12 2.23
C LEU A 11 -6.56 26.27 0.80
N LEU A 12 -7.61 27.08 0.56
CA LEU A 12 -8.12 27.37 -0.79
C LEU A 12 -7.06 28.03 -1.65
N ALA A 13 -6.39 29.05 -1.11
CA ALA A 13 -5.29 29.73 -1.79
C ALA A 13 -4.15 28.75 -2.10
N ALA A 14 -3.80 27.88 -1.15
CA ALA A 14 -2.76 26.87 -1.35
C ALA A 14 -3.17 25.80 -2.38
N ASP A 15 -4.46 25.45 -2.46
CA ASP A 15 -5.00 24.50 -3.43
C ASP A 15 -5.15 25.12 -4.84
N GLY A 16 -5.00 26.44 -4.98
CA GLY A 16 -4.99 27.15 -6.26
C GLY A 16 -6.36 27.62 -6.73
N PHE A 17 -7.37 27.62 -5.87
CA PHE A 17 -8.72 28.06 -6.21
C PHE A 17 -8.88 29.57 -5.98
N LEU A 18 -8.99 30.34 -7.07
CA LEU A 18 -9.11 31.80 -7.05
C LEU A 18 -10.57 32.30 -6.96
N THR A 19 -11.54 31.50 -7.42
CA THR A 19 -12.98 31.76 -7.33
C THR A 19 -13.72 30.48 -6.94
N PRO A 20 -13.76 30.13 -5.65
CA PRO A 20 -14.31 28.86 -5.21
C PRO A 20 -15.85 28.90 -5.22
N GLU A 21 -16.46 27.89 -5.82
CA GLU A 21 -17.89 27.60 -5.66
C GLU A 21 -18.18 27.11 -4.23
N LEU A 22 -19.46 27.05 -3.84
CA LEU A 22 -19.88 26.66 -2.49
C LEU A 22 -19.33 25.29 -2.09
N ASP A 23 -19.29 24.35 -3.03
CA ASP A 23 -18.76 22.99 -2.79
C ASP A 23 -17.26 22.98 -2.54
N VAL A 24 -16.51 23.85 -3.22
CA VAL A 24 -15.06 24.03 -3.04
C VAL A 24 -14.77 24.64 -1.65
N LEU A 25 -15.57 25.62 -1.23
CA LEU A 25 -15.50 26.20 0.12
C LEU A 25 -15.78 25.13 1.19
N ALA A 26 -16.84 24.34 1.01
CA ALA A 26 -17.20 23.26 1.91
C ALA A 26 -16.10 22.18 1.97
N GLY A 27 -15.50 21.84 0.83
CA GLY A 27 -14.37 20.91 0.74
C GLY A 27 -13.15 21.39 1.53
N SER A 28 -12.79 22.67 1.41
CA SER A 28 -11.67 23.25 2.19
C SER A 28 -11.93 23.22 3.69
N CYS A 29 -13.14 23.57 4.12
CA CYS A 29 -13.53 23.46 5.52
C CYS A 29 -13.45 22.01 6.04
N ARG A 30 -13.93 21.03 5.26
CA ARG A 30 -13.82 19.61 5.62
C ARG A 30 -12.36 19.19 5.76
N LYS A 31 -11.52 19.57 4.81
CA LYS A 31 -10.08 19.29 4.86
C LYS A 31 -9.40 19.89 6.09
N ALA A 32 -9.71 21.15 6.42
CA ALA A 32 -9.21 21.79 7.64
C ALA A 32 -9.62 20.98 8.89
N ALA A 33 -10.90 20.63 9.01
CA ALA A 33 -11.43 19.86 10.12
C ALA A 33 -10.77 18.48 10.25
N ARG A 34 -10.54 17.78 9.12
CA ARG A 34 -9.91 16.45 9.13
C ARG A 34 -8.49 16.47 9.68
N TYR A 35 -7.64 17.39 9.21
CA TYR A 35 -6.28 17.49 9.73
C TYR A 35 -6.22 18.03 11.16
N LEU A 36 -7.21 18.83 11.58
CA LEU A 36 -7.36 19.20 12.99
C LEU A 36 -7.71 17.98 13.85
N ASN A 37 -8.66 17.14 13.43
CA ASN A 37 -9.00 15.89 14.13
C ASN A 37 -7.77 15.01 14.29
N LEU A 38 -6.98 14.86 13.24
CA LEU A 38 -5.74 14.08 13.25
C LEU A 38 -4.72 14.62 14.27
N ALA A 39 -4.56 15.94 14.34
CA ALA A 39 -3.67 16.58 15.31
C ALA A 39 -4.16 16.41 16.76
N LEU A 40 -5.47 16.56 16.97
CA LEU A 40 -6.08 16.38 18.30
C LEU A 40 -5.96 14.93 18.76
N GLU A 41 -6.19 13.95 17.88
CA GLU A 41 -6.00 12.54 18.19
C GLU A 41 -4.52 12.25 18.55
N ARG A 42 -3.57 12.90 17.88
CA ARG A 42 -2.14 12.76 18.19
C ARG A 42 -1.75 13.32 19.56
N LEU A 43 -2.39 14.40 19.99
CA LEU A 43 -2.07 15.10 21.25
C LEU A 43 -2.82 14.51 22.45
N GLY A 44 -4.09 14.14 22.26
CA GLY A 44 -5.00 13.75 23.33
C GLY A 44 -5.62 12.37 23.19
N GLY A 45 -5.40 11.67 22.07
CA GLY A 45 -6.19 10.48 21.72
C GLY A 45 -7.65 10.85 21.51
N ARG A 46 -8.57 9.99 21.99
CA ARG A 46 -10.02 10.25 21.94
C ARG A 46 -10.57 10.94 23.21
N ASP A 47 -9.70 11.58 23.98
CA ASP A 47 -10.06 12.30 25.20
C ASP A 47 -10.48 13.75 24.87
N LEU A 48 -11.77 14.05 25.09
CA LEU A 48 -12.35 15.36 24.85
C LEU A 48 -11.73 16.47 25.69
N SER A 49 -11.30 16.17 26.93
CA SER A 49 -10.72 17.18 27.82
C SER A 49 -9.36 17.62 27.30
N LYS A 50 -8.55 16.66 26.83
CA LYS A 50 -7.25 16.94 26.21
C LYS A 50 -7.38 17.64 24.86
N ALA A 51 -8.40 17.27 24.08
CA ALA A 51 -8.70 17.97 22.83
C ALA A 51 -9.10 19.44 23.08
N GLN A 52 -9.92 19.70 24.11
CA GLN A 52 -10.28 21.05 24.51
C GLN A 52 -9.07 21.85 24.99
N GLU A 53 -8.19 21.23 25.78
CA GLU A 53 -6.94 21.83 26.24
C GLU A 53 -6.05 22.21 25.05
N ALA A 54 -5.85 21.30 24.08
CA ALA A 54 -5.06 21.57 22.88
C ALA A 54 -5.64 22.72 22.04
N LEU A 55 -6.98 22.78 21.89
CA LEU A 55 -7.67 23.88 21.20
C LEU A 55 -7.58 25.21 21.95
N SER A 56 -7.40 25.19 23.27
CA SER A 56 -7.27 26.40 24.09
C SER A 56 -5.85 26.95 24.11
N ASN A 57 -4.85 26.07 23.93
CA ASN A 57 -3.43 26.39 24.07
C ASN A 57 -2.71 26.61 22.73
N HIS A 58 -3.31 26.23 21.61
CA HIS A 58 -2.69 26.32 20.28
C HIS A 58 -3.64 26.94 19.25
N SER A 59 -3.08 27.63 18.26
CA SER A 59 -3.86 28.08 17.11
C SER A 59 -4.27 26.92 16.21
N LEU A 60 -5.37 27.06 15.49
CA LEU A 60 -5.83 26.08 14.51
C LEU A 60 -4.83 25.89 13.37
N VAL A 61 -4.03 26.92 13.04
CA VAL A 61 -2.97 26.80 12.03
C VAL A 61 -1.84 25.90 12.52
N GLU A 62 -1.45 26.02 13.79
CA GLU A 62 -0.42 25.14 14.39
C GLU A 62 -0.92 23.70 14.46
N LEU A 63 -2.15 23.48 14.93
CA LEU A 63 -2.76 22.16 14.97
C LEU A 63 -2.88 21.55 13.57
N PHE A 64 -3.34 22.34 12.59
CA PHE A 64 -3.39 21.89 11.20
C PHE A 64 -2.01 21.45 10.69
N ARG A 65 -0.95 22.22 10.96
CA ARG A 65 0.43 21.87 10.58
C ARG A 65 0.89 20.57 11.23
N VAL A 66 0.54 20.34 12.49
CA VAL A 66 0.81 19.07 13.18
C VAL A 66 0.12 17.92 12.44
N GLY A 67 -1.19 18.03 12.18
CA GLY A 67 -1.96 16.99 11.49
C GLY A 67 -1.44 16.71 10.08
N PHE A 68 -1.31 17.75 9.25
CA PHE A 68 -0.79 17.60 7.89
C PHE A 68 0.65 17.06 7.86
N GLY A 69 1.47 17.46 8.83
CA GLY A 69 2.83 16.95 9.01
C GLY A 69 2.89 15.45 9.30
N LEU A 70 1.87 14.86 9.94
CA LEU A 70 1.80 13.41 10.14
C LEU A 70 1.60 12.67 8.82
N ALA A 71 0.72 13.16 7.93
CA ALA A 71 0.54 12.58 6.60
C ALA A 71 1.79 12.74 5.73
N LEU A 72 2.48 13.89 5.82
CA LEU A 72 3.75 14.11 5.11
C LEU A 72 4.84 13.13 5.54
N LYS A 73 4.90 12.71 6.81
CA LYS A 73 5.91 11.73 7.26
C LYS A 73 5.79 10.40 6.53
N VAL A 74 4.56 9.88 6.40
CA VAL A 74 4.31 8.62 5.67
C VAL A 74 4.64 8.78 4.19
N LYS A 75 4.27 9.91 3.59
CA LYS A 75 4.65 10.25 2.22
C LYS A 75 6.17 10.24 2.02
N TRP A 76 6.93 10.89 2.89
CA TRP A 76 8.39 10.97 2.75
C TRP A 76 9.08 9.61 2.91
N GLU A 77 8.49 8.71 3.70
CA GLU A 77 8.95 7.33 3.79
C GLU A 77 8.75 6.61 2.44
N ALA A 78 7.56 6.73 1.84
CA ALA A 78 7.27 6.17 0.52
C ALA A 78 8.17 6.76 -0.58
N GLU A 79 8.35 8.08 -0.62
CA GLU A 79 9.21 8.76 -1.59
C GLU A 79 10.69 8.39 -1.44
N ARG A 80 11.15 8.09 -0.22
CA ARG A 80 12.51 7.63 0.01
C ARG A 80 12.69 6.22 -0.54
N TRP A 81 11.77 5.33 -0.21
CA TRP A 81 11.83 3.94 -0.66
C TRP A 81 11.76 3.82 -2.18
N ILE A 82 10.85 4.53 -2.85
CA ILE A 82 10.66 4.38 -4.31
C ILE A 82 11.93 4.63 -5.11
N LYS A 83 12.76 5.58 -4.68
CA LYS A 83 14.01 5.92 -5.37
C LYS A 83 15.03 4.79 -5.38
N GLU A 84 14.86 3.80 -4.53
CA GLU A 84 15.74 2.65 -4.35
C GLU A 84 14.99 1.32 -4.55
N SER A 85 13.70 1.39 -4.93
CA SER A 85 12.85 0.21 -5.04
C SER A 85 13.06 -0.50 -6.36
N TRP A 86 13.09 -1.84 -6.32
CA TRP A 86 13.34 -2.66 -7.49
C TRP A 86 12.26 -2.48 -8.55
N PHE A 87 10.98 -2.46 -8.17
CA PHE A 87 9.89 -2.34 -9.16
C PHE A 87 10.00 -1.02 -9.96
N TYR A 88 10.39 0.07 -9.30
CA TYR A 88 10.58 1.36 -9.96
C TYR A 88 11.79 1.33 -10.91
N ASP A 89 12.89 0.67 -10.52
CA ASP A 89 14.06 0.45 -11.39
C ASP A 89 13.74 -0.45 -12.60
N GLN A 90 12.66 -1.24 -12.55
CA GLN A 90 12.16 -2.02 -13.68
C GLN A 90 11.15 -1.25 -14.56
N ASP A 91 11.04 0.07 -14.39
CA ASP A 91 10.07 0.95 -15.07
C ASP A 91 8.59 0.53 -14.85
N LEU A 92 8.29 -0.12 -13.71
CA LEU A 92 6.92 -0.51 -13.35
C LEU A 92 6.21 0.62 -12.59
N ASP A 93 4.94 0.87 -12.94
CA ASP A 93 4.09 1.84 -12.25
C ASP A 93 3.46 1.25 -10.97
N VAL A 94 2.86 2.10 -10.12
CA VAL A 94 2.19 1.71 -8.87
C VAL A 94 1.08 0.68 -9.07
N ASP A 95 0.47 0.63 -10.25
CA ASP A 95 -0.53 -0.36 -10.64
C ASP A 95 0.01 -1.81 -10.62
N PHE A 96 1.33 -1.98 -10.69
CA PHE A 96 1.99 -3.28 -10.50
C PHE A 96 1.59 -3.93 -9.17
N TRP A 97 1.40 -3.14 -8.11
CA TRP A 97 1.00 -3.62 -6.80
C TRP A 97 -0.50 -3.99 -6.71
N GLY A 98 -1.23 -3.86 -7.82
CA GLY A 98 -2.66 -4.09 -7.91
C GLY A 98 -3.48 -2.95 -7.28
N GLU A 99 -4.78 -2.95 -7.55
CA GLU A 99 -5.70 -1.84 -7.23
C GLU A 99 -5.56 -1.30 -5.79
N ARG A 100 -5.64 -2.17 -4.77
CA ARG A 100 -5.63 -1.73 -3.37
C ARG A 100 -4.28 -1.16 -2.94
N TRP A 101 -3.18 -1.87 -3.20
CA TRP A 101 -1.87 -1.44 -2.73
C TRP A 101 -1.27 -0.33 -3.61
N GLY A 102 -1.47 -0.44 -4.92
CA GLY A 102 -1.15 0.61 -5.88
C GLY A 102 -1.91 1.90 -5.61
N GLY A 103 -3.21 1.82 -5.31
CA GLY A 103 -4.00 2.98 -4.90
C GLY A 103 -3.48 3.64 -3.62
N VAL A 104 -3.15 2.86 -2.59
CA VAL A 104 -2.54 3.41 -1.36
C VAL A 104 -1.21 4.10 -1.66
N LEU A 105 -0.33 3.46 -2.44
CA LEU A 105 0.96 4.02 -2.80
C LEU A 105 0.82 5.30 -3.64
N GLY A 106 -0.04 5.28 -4.67
CA GLY A 106 -0.36 6.44 -5.50
C GLY A 106 -0.92 7.61 -4.69
N GLY A 107 -1.80 7.32 -3.73
CA GLY A 107 -2.32 8.31 -2.78
C GLY A 107 -1.23 8.97 -1.93
N LEU A 108 -0.25 8.20 -1.45
CA LEU A 108 0.88 8.73 -0.67
C LEU A 108 1.81 9.60 -1.53
N LEU A 109 2.07 9.21 -2.78
CA LEU A 109 2.98 9.91 -3.69
C LEU A 109 2.37 11.15 -4.35
N ALA A 110 1.04 11.26 -4.34
CA ALA A 110 0.34 12.44 -4.87
C ALA A 110 0.92 13.74 -4.30
N ARG A 111 0.79 14.85 -5.04
CA ARG A 111 1.35 16.18 -4.66
C ARG A 111 1.07 16.51 -3.18
N ARG A 112 -0.15 16.21 -2.73
CA ARG A 112 -0.54 16.18 -1.31
C ARG A 112 -0.98 14.75 -0.99
N PRO A 113 -0.49 14.13 0.09
CA PRO A 113 -0.84 12.76 0.40
C PRO A 113 -2.35 12.63 0.63
N LYS A 114 -2.93 11.58 0.06
CA LYS A 114 -4.35 11.25 0.15
C LYS A 114 -4.50 9.79 0.57
N LEU A 115 -5.60 9.51 1.25
CA LEU A 115 -6.02 8.16 1.59
C LEU A 115 -6.83 7.58 0.43
N TYR A 116 -6.44 6.39 -0.02
CA TYR A 116 -7.20 5.61 -1.00
C TYR A 116 -8.42 4.94 -0.35
N VAL A 117 -9.60 5.08 -0.96
CA VAL A 117 -10.88 4.52 -0.47
C VAL A 117 -11.62 3.66 -1.49
N GLY A 118 -11.00 3.36 -2.64
CA GLY A 118 -11.50 2.37 -3.60
C GLY A 118 -12.86 2.69 -4.21
N GLY A 119 -13.22 3.97 -4.34
CA GLY A 119 -14.44 4.42 -5.02
C GLY A 119 -15.75 4.11 -4.30
N GLN A 120 -15.73 3.64 -3.04
CA GLN A 120 -16.93 3.23 -2.30
C GLN A 120 -17.94 4.36 -2.05
N GLU A 121 -17.55 5.62 -2.24
CA GLU A 121 -18.40 6.81 -2.06
C GLU A 121 -18.36 7.75 -3.28
N GLY A 122 -17.98 7.24 -4.47
CA GLY A 122 -17.83 8.05 -5.69
C GLY A 122 -16.56 8.90 -5.73
N GLU A 123 -15.80 8.97 -4.64
CA GLU A 123 -14.43 9.48 -4.59
C GLU A 123 -13.45 8.33 -4.43
N GLU A 124 -12.37 8.32 -5.23
CA GLU A 124 -11.31 7.31 -5.13
C GLU A 124 -10.32 7.63 -3.99
N TYR A 125 -10.18 8.92 -3.66
CA TYR A 125 -9.22 9.44 -2.69
C TYR A 125 -9.87 10.48 -1.78
N LYS A 126 -9.50 10.47 -0.49
CA LYS A 126 -9.92 11.47 0.50
C LYS A 126 -8.74 12.03 1.32
N ASP A 127 -8.91 13.18 1.97
CA ASP A 127 -7.94 13.66 2.97
C ASP A 127 -7.96 12.77 4.23
N PHE A 128 -6.79 12.60 4.86
CA PHE A 128 -6.63 11.90 6.14
C PHE A 128 -7.31 12.62 7.28
N GLU A 129 -7.91 11.86 8.19
CA GLU A 129 -8.63 12.34 9.36
C GLU A 129 -8.19 11.66 10.65
N TRP A 130 -7.81 10.37 10.59
CA TRP A 130 -7.51 9.57 11.78
C TRP A 130 -6.12 8.95 11.73
N LEU A 131 -5.50 8.77 12.91
CA LEU A 131 -4.19 8.11 13.05
C LEU A 131 -4.24 6.66 12.56
N LEU A 132 -5.38 5.99 12.71
CA LEU A 132 -5.59 4.63 12.21
C LEU A 132 -5.35 4.57 10.70
N GLU A 133 -5.88 5.53 9.94
CA GLU A 133 -5.73 5.60 8.49
C GLU A 133 -4.24 5.74 8.08
N LEU A 134 -3.48 6.55 8.82
CA LEU A 134 -2.03 6.67 8.59
C LEU A 134 -1.28 5.38 8.94
N SER A 135 -1.65 4.72 10.04
CA SER A 135 -1.04 3.44 10.42
C SER A 135 -1.33 2.35 9.40
N GLU A 136 -2.54 2.31 8.84
CA GLU A 136 -2.91 1.37 7.78
C GLU A 136 -2.10 1.61 6.50
N CYS A 137 -1.93 2.88 6.09
CA CYS A 137 -1.04 3.22 4.97
C CYS A 137 0.42 2.83 5.24
N SER A 138 0.91 3.04 6.47
CA SER A 138 2.28 2.68 6.86
C SER A 138 2.49 1.16 6.91
N GLU A 139 1.47 0.40 7.29
CA GLU A 139 1.49 -1.07 7.22
C GLU A 139 1.53 -1.56 5.78
N VAL A 140 0.69 -1.02 4.89
CA VAL A 140 0.74 -1.34 3.46
C VAL A 140 2.12 -1.02 2.89
N LEU A 141 2.65 0.17 3.16
CA LEU A 141 3.98 0.58 2.70
C LEU A 141 5.07 -0.41 3.14
N ARG A 142 5.10 -0.78 4.42
CA ARG A 142 6.09 -1.76 4.92
C ARG A 142 5.97 -3.12 4.23
N ARG A 143 4.76 -3.59 3.93
CA ARG A 143 4.54 -4.84 3.17
C ARG A 143 5.07 -4.73 1.75
N LEU A 144 4.86 -3.60 1.09
CA LEU A 144 5.40 -3.35 -0.24
C LEU A 144 6.93 -3.35 -0.23
N MET A 145 7.56 -2.67 0.73
CA MET A 145 9.01 -2.61 0.86
C MET A 145 9.66 -3.99 1.00
N VAL A 146 9.13 -4.84 1.89
CA VAL A 146 9.71 -6.19 2.09
C VAL A 146 9.45 -7.10 0.90
N LEU A 147 8.32 -6.93 0.21
CA LEU A 147 7.97 -7.74 -0.95
C LEU A 147 8.77 -7.33 -2.18
N ASP A 148 8.99 -6.03 -2.38
CA ASP A 148 9.88 -5.48 -3.40
C ASP A 148 11.32 -5.96 -3.20
N GLY A 149 11.82 -5.92 -1.96
CA GLY A 149 13.13 -6.48 -1.64
C GLY A 149 13.24 -7.98 -1.93
N LEU A 150 12.18 -8.77 -1.67
CA LEU A 150 12.13 -10.17 -2.06
C LEU A 150 12.20 -10.31 -3.59
N MET A 151 11.43 -9.52 -4.34
CA MET A 151 11.41 -9.59 -5.80
C MET A 151 12.76 -9.24 -6.41
N ALA A 152 13.46 -8.23 -5.85
CA ALA A 152 14.82 -7.90 -6.23
C ALA A 152 15.77 -9.11 -6.11
N ARG A 153 15.71 -9.83 -4.98
CA ARG A 153 16.53 -11.04 -4.74
C ARG A 153 16.18 -12.20 -5.67
N ILE A 154 14.90 -12.39 -5.96
CA ILE A 154 14.46 -13.40 -6.91
C ILE A 154 14.96 -13.06 -8.30
N ALA A 155 14.89 -11.79 -8.70
CA ALA A 155 15.32 -11.30 -10.01
C ALA A 155 16.84 -11.47 -10.23
N GLU A 156 17.66 -11.47 -9.17
CA GLU A 156 19.10 -11.82 -9.25
C GLU A 156 19.31 -13.27 -9.73
N SER A 157 18.43 -14.19 -9.34
CA SER A 157 18.51 -15.62 -9.69
C SER A 157 17.75 -15.94 -10.98
N TYR A 158 16.66 -15.23 -11.23
CA TYR A 158 15.77 -15.42 -12.36
C TYR A 158 15.49 -14.05 -13.01
N PRO A 159 16.35 -13.58 -13.93
CA PRO A 159 16.19 -12.26 -14.55
C PRO A 159 14.84 -12.11 -15.27
N LEU A 160 14.33 -10.89 -15.28
CA LEU A 160 13.12 -10.54 -16.04
C LEU A 160 13.39 -10.58 -17.54
N ASP A 161 12.53 -11.26 -18.28
CA ASP A 161 12.51 -11.18 -19.74
C ASP A 161 11.83 -9.88 -20.19
N LYS A 162 12.37 -9.24 -21.24
CA LYS A 162 11.81 -7.98 -21.79
C LYS A 162 10.33 -8.08 -22.19
N GLU A 163 9.94 -9.25 -22.71
CA GLU A 163 8.56 -9.52 -23.10
C GLU A 163 7.60 -9.46 -21.91
N TRP A 164 8.09 -9.77 -20.71
CA TRP A 164 7.30 -9.67 -19.49
C TRP A 164 7.08 -8.19 -19.17
N THR A 165 8.14 -7.39 -19.02
CA THR A 165 8.03 -5.95 -18.67
C THR A 165 7.18 -5.13 -19.65
N GLU A 166 7.11 -5.53 -20.92
CA GLU A 166 6.33 -4.83 -21.95
C GLU A 166 4.83 -5.22 -21.95
N SER A 167 4.46 -6.31 -21.29
CA SER A 167 3.07 -6.75 -21.28
C SER A 167 2.22 -5.90 -20.32
N SER A 168 1.29 -5.15 -20.90
CA SER A 168 0.41 -4.24 -20.16
C SER A 168 -0.50 -4.99 -19.17
N GLY A 169 -0.62 -4.46 -17.95
CA GLY A 169 -1.53 -4.98 -16.92
C GLY A 169 -0.95 -6.13 -16.07
N ILE A 170 0.37 -6.33 -16.07
CA ILE A 170 0.98 -7.23 -15.10
C ILE A 170 0.88 -6.65 -13.69
N THR A 171 0.55 -7.53 -12.76
CA THR A 171 0.69 -7.26 -11.32
C THR A 171 1.73 -8.18 -10.69
N PHE A 172 2.11 -7.88 -9.46
CA PHE A 172 3.06 -8.66 -8.68
C PHE A 172 2.60 -10.10 -8.39
N ARG A 173 1.30 -10.39 -8.50
CA ARG A 173 0.75 -11.74 -8.24
C ARG A 173 1.21 -12.75 -9.31
N PRO A 174 1.00 -12.52 -10.62
CA PRO A 174 1.62 -13.32 -11.67
C PRO A 174 3.13 -13.53 -11.49
N PHE A 175 3.88 -12.50 -11.04
CA PHE A 175 5.32 -12.63 -10.77
C PHE A 175 5.60 -13.78 -9.79
N LEU A 176 4.91 -13.79 -8.64
CA LEU A 176 5.10 -14.81 -7.61
C LEU A 176 4.54 -16.18 -8.03
N PHE A 177 3.31 -16.22 -8.52
CA PHE A 177 2.61 -17.48 -8.76
C PHE A 177 3.08 -18.22 -10.01
N ASN A 178 3.47 -17.51 -11.07
CA ASN A 178 4.03 -18.17 -12.26
C ASN A 178 5.39 -18.78 -11.95
N LEU A 179 6.28 -18.03 -11.30
CA LEU A 179 7.58 -18.54 -10.88
C LEU A 179 7.42 -19.76 -9.98
N TRP A 180 6.63 -19.64 -8.91
CA TRP A 180 6.42 -20.75 -7.98
C TRP A 180 5.77 -21.96 -8.66
N GLY A 181 4.79 -21.74 -9.54
CA GLY A 181 4.16 -22.81 -10.30
C GLY A 181 5.13 -23.56 -11.20
N ARG A 182 6.01 -22.84 -11.90
CA ARG A 182 7.05 -23.44 -12.75
C ARG A 182 8.06 -24.23 -11.94
N LEU A 183 8.55 -23.68 -10.82
CA LEU A 183 9.43 -24.39 -9.89
C LEU A 183 8.78 -25.67 -9.34
N LEU A 184 7.49 -25.60 -8.98
CA LEU A 184 6.75 -26.74 -8.45
C LEU A 184 6.56 -27.86 -9.48
N LEU A 185 6.41 -27.49 -10.76
CA LEU A 185 6.27 -28.42 -11.88
C LEU A 185 7.62 -28.93 -12.43
N GLY A 186 8.75 -28.39 -11.96
CA GLY A 186 10.08 -28.71 -12.51
C GLY A 186 10.29 -28.17 -13.92
N LEU A 187 9.58 -27.09 -14.28
CA LEU A 187 9.77 -26.36 -15.53
C LEU A 187 10.95 -25.39 -15.40
N ASP A 188 11.41 -24.87 -16.54
CA ASP A 188 12.42 -23.81 -16.56
C ASP A 188 11.92 -22.59 -15.77
N PRO A 189 12.65 -22.07 -14.76
CA PRO A 189 12.19 -20.95 -13.95
C PRO A 189 11.92 -19.70 -14.80
N GLY A 190 10.85 -18.96 -14.47
CA GLY A 190 10.51 -17.74 -15.20
C GLY A 190 9.15 -17.18 -14.82
N TYR A 191 8.78 -16.07 -15.46
CA TYR A 191 7.57 -15.31 -15.12
C TYR A 191 6.44 -15.45 -16.15
N SER A 192 6.71 -16.13 -17.27
CA SER A 192 5.71 -16.47 -18.26
C SER A 192 4.58 -17.30 -17.65
N GLY A 193 3.34 -17.01 -18.05
CA GLY A 193 2.18 -17.78 -17.61
C GLY A 193 2.31 -19.27 -17.91
N LEU A 194 1.71 -20.10 -17.06
CA LEU A 194 1.58 -21.53 -17.32
C LEU A 194 0.57 -21.76 -18.46
N THR A 195 0.89 -22.68 -19.36
CA THR A 195 -0.08 -23.17 -20.35
C THR A 195 -1.28 -23.83 -19.65
N PRO A 196 -2.44 -23.99 -20.32
CA PRO A 196 -3.60 -24.65 -19.72
C PRO A 196 -3.31 -26.07 -19.19
N GLY A 197 -2.42 -26.81 -19.86
CA GLY A 197 -1.98 -28.13 -19.42
C GLY A 197 -1.14 -28.09 -18.15
N GLU A 198 -0.15 -27.20 -18.10
CA GLU A 198 0.71 -26.99 -16.93
C GLU A 198 -0.09 -26.46 -15.75
N ALA A 199 -1.00 -25.50 -15.97
CA ALA A 199 -1.90 -24.99 -14.93
C ALA A 199 -2.76 -26.13 -14.35
N LYS A 200 -3.27 -27.05 -15.19
CA LYS A 200 -4.00 -28.22 -14.71
C LYS A 200 -3.12 -29.11 -13.84
N SER A 201 -1.90 -29.43 -14.26
CA SER A 201 -0.96 -30.21 -13.47
C SER A 201 -0.59 -29.52 -12.15
N PHE A 202 -0.42 -28.20 -12.18
CA PHE A 202 -0.16 -27.39 -10.99
C PHE A 202 -1.31 -27.50 -9.99
N PHE A 203 -2.56 -27.32 -10.43
CA PHE A 203 -3.73 -27.49 -9.57
C PHE A 203 -3.93 -28.93 -9.09
N GLU A 204 -3.55 -29.94 -9.89
CA GLU A 204 -3.56 -31.35 -9.43
C GLU A 204 -2.56 -31.56 -8.29
N ILE A 205 -1.37 -30.96 -8.36
CA ILE A 205 -0.40 -30.97 -7.25
C ILE A 205 -1.00 -30.26 -6.03
N LEU A 206 -1.52 -29.03 -6.18
CA LEU A 206 -2.07 -28.24 -5.08
C LEU A 206 -3.26 -28.93 -4.38
N ARG A 207 -4.07 -29.70 -5.12
CA ARG A 207 -5.17 -30.49 -4.53
C ARG A 207 -4.67 -31.72 -3.78
N GLY A 208 -3.42 -32.15 -3.99
CA GLY A 208 -2.83 -33.31 -3.36
C GLY A 208 -3.69 -34.56 -3.53
N ARG A 209 -4.02 -35.23 -2.41
CA ARG A 209 -4.88 -36.43 -2.40
C ARG A 209 -6.39 -36.12 -2.34
N SER A 210 -6.78 -34.85 -2.24
CA SER A 210 -8.18 -34.48 -2.05
C SER A 210 -8.96 -34.60 -3.37
N LYS A 211 -9.78 -35.65 -3.46
CA LYS A 211 -10.61 -35.95 -4.64
C LYS A 211 -11.94 -35.19 -4.68
N LYS A 212 -12.32 -34.45 -3.61
CA LYS A 212 -13.57 -33.70 -3.51
C LYS A 212 -13.39 -32.38 -2.73
N PRO A 213 -14.16 -31.32 -3.05
CA PRO A 213 -14.15 -30.06 -2.28
C PRO A 213 -14.66 -30.22 -0.84
N PRO A 214 -14.23 -29.36 0.11
CA PRO A 214 -13.19 -28.34 -0.05
C PRO A 214 -11.79 -28.96 -0.08
N TYR A 215 -10.95 -28.53 -1.02
CA TYR A 215 -9.57 -29.00 -1.14
C TYR A 215 -8.74 -28.45 0.05
N VAL A 216 -7.87 -29.28 0.62
CA VAL A 216 -6.98 -28.88 1.72
C VAL A 216 -5.72 -28.31 1.10
N ILE A 217 -5.65 -26.98 0.98
CA ILE A 217 -4.53 -26.27 0.32
C ILE A 217 -3.52 -25.72 1.36
N ASP A 218 -3.83 -25.75 2.65
CA ASP A 218 -2.99 -25.19 3.72
C ASP A 218 -1.52 -25.69 3.73
N PRO A 219 -1.21 -26.98 3.46
CA PRO A 219 0.19 -27.42 3.37
C PRO A 219 0.97 -26.71 2.25
N PHE A 220 0.29 -26.34 1.18
CA PHE A 220 0.89 -25.62 0.06
C PHE A 220 1.07 -24.13 0.34
N ARG A 221 0.25 -23.54 1.21
CA ARG A 221 0.49 -22.18 1.72
C ARG A 221 1.81 -22.11 2.49
N GLU A 222 2.04 -23.04 3.42
CA GLU A 222 3.29 -23.05 4.20
C GLU A 222 4.50 -23.38 3.30
N ARG A 223 4.33 -24.23 2.29
CA ARG A 223 5.37 -24.47 1.28
C ARG A 223 5.68 -23.21 0.45
N PHE A 224 4.67 -22.53 -0.09
CA PHE A 224 4.83 -21.26 -0.82
C PHE A 224 5.62 -20.24 0.00
N VAL A 225 5.23 -20.04 1.27
CA VAL A 225 5.92 -19.13 2.18
C VAL A 225 7.35 -19.60 2.42
N SER A 226 7.57 -20.89 2.70
CA SER A 226 8.92 -21.43 2.94
C SER A 226 9.83 -21.29 1.72
N ASP A 227 9.31 -21.53 0.52
CA ASP A 227 10.07 -21.44 -0.73
C ASP A 227 10.54 -19.99 -0.95
N PHE A 228 9.64 -19.01 -0.81
CA PHE A 228 10.00 -17.59 -0.97
C PHE A 228 10.87 -17.04 0.16
N MET A 229 10.64 -17.45 1.41
CA MET A 229 11.51 -17.06 2.53
C MET A 229 12.93 -17.63 2.39
N SER A 230 13.15 -18.68 1.59
CA SER A 230 14.50 -19.19 1.33
C SER A 230 15.36 -18.21 0.51
N HIS A 231 14.75 -17.25 -0.19
CA HIS A 231 15.44 -16.22 -0.98
C HIS A 231 15.82 -14.98 -0.17
N THR A 232 15.40 -14.85 1.09
CA THR A 232 15.56 -13.59 1.85
C THR A 232 16.92 -13.44 2.54
N GLY A 233 17.74 -14.50 2.60
CA GLY A 233 19.05 -14.48 3.28
C GLY A 233 18.96 -14.01 4.74
N ASP A 234 19.95 -13.21 5.17
CA ASP A 234 20.03 -12.61 6.52
C ASP A 234 19.16 -11.35 6.66
N ALA A 235 17.86 -11.47 6.34
CA ALA A 235 16.91 -10.38 6.53
C ALA A 235 16.71 -10.07 8.02
N ASP A 236 16.47 -8.79 8.33
CA ASP A 236 16.08 -8.35 9.68
C ASP A 236 14.84 -9.13 10.19
N PRO A 237 14.79 -9.57 11.47
CA PRO A 237 13.69 -10.38 11.98
C PRO A 237 12.30 -9.75 11.86
N GLU A 238 12.19 -8.42 11.98
CA GLU A 238 10.92 -7.71 11.81
C GLU A 238 10.50 -7.74 10.35
N ALA A 239 11.42 -7.42 9.43
CA ALA A 239 11.18 -7.47 8.00
C ALA A 239 10.79 -8.89 7.53
N ALA A 240 11.47 -9.91 8.04
CA ALA A 240 11.17 -11.32 7.77
C ALA A 240 9.77 -11.72 8.26
N SER A 241 9.36 -11.23 9.44
CA SER A 241 8.02 -11.47 9.96
C SER A 241 6.94 -10.81 9.10
N ILE A 242 7.13 -9.54 8.71
CA ILE A 242 6.19 -8.81 7.85
C ILE A 242 6.07 -9.50 6.50
N LEU A 243 7.18 -9.92 5.89
CA LEU A 243 7.18 -10.62 4.61
C LEU A 243 6.44 -11.95 4.70
N LYS A 244 6.70 -12.73 5.76
CA LYS A 244 6.02 -14.01 6.00
C LYS A 244 4.50 -13.82 6.08
N ASP A 245 4.04 -12.84 6.86
CA ASP A 245 2.61 -12.54 6.99
C ASP A 245 2.00 -12.03 5.69
N THR A 246 2.77 -11.25 4.92
CA THR A 246 2.38 -10.75 3.59
C THR A 246 2.18 -11.91 2.62
N LEU A 247 3.15 -12.82 2.48
CA LEU A 247 3.07 -13.99 1.61
C LEU A 247 1.89 -14.91 2.00
N LYS A 248 1.65 -15.10 3.31
CA LYS A 248 0.48 -15.84 3.81
C LYS A 248 -0.84 -15.19 3.38
N GLY A 249 -0.92 -13.87 3.44
CA GLY A 249 -2.09 -13.08 3.05
C GLY A 249 -2.37 -13.10 1.55
N GLU A 250 -1.33 -13.22 0.72
CA GLU A 250 -1.43 -13.31 -0.74
C GLU A 250 -1.87 -14.70 -1.23
N PHE A 251 -1.53 -15.75 -0.47
CA PHE A 251 -1.98 -17.11 -0.71
C PHE A 251 -3.44 -17.30 -0.24
N ARG A 252 -4.39 -16.66 -0.93
CA ARG A 252 -5.83 -16.91 -0.76
C ARG A 252 -6.29 -17.99 -1.75
N PRO A 253 -7.09 -18.98 -1.29
CA PRO A 253 -7.66 -20.01 -2.15
C PRO A 253 -8.69 -19.46 -3.13
#